data_AF-A0A3L7AYZ0-F1
#
_entry.id   AF-A0A3L7AYZ0-F1
#
_cell.length_a   1.000
_cell.length_b   1.000
_cell.length_c   1.000
_cell.angle_alpha   90.00
_cell.angle_beta   90.00
_cell.angle_gamma   90.00
#
_symmetry.space_group_name_H-M   'P 1'
#
loop_
_entity.id
_entity.type
_entity.pdbx_description
1 polymer ?
#
loop_
_entity_poly.entity_id
_entity_poly.type
_entity_poly.pdbx_seq_one_letter_code
_entity_poly.pdbx_strand_id
1 'polypeptide(L)'
;MLISSAPRGPRTLASIALVSLGVVGLTGCGTSGEKEFTAFTRAVQQVPGLTSFESGTTSPLPWQKNGWVKVALPAEPDTFETLTSVVCQQPAGIPLSFGYTLTGDHSTLEVDSTPCPPEHFDPLKTVAAADSLGTASSVQVRQSQRAESASATPNPAQADLRIKLTTDQTIVQDLALAQALSASLGDTTTEFSGQDLRLQTLDTEERDTVLSDLAALNERFPLASVDFAQKLTLGTVGEADPAAITAFLTERSPDLYRTHGIVAATGSVGAGGAVPTADAIALRNWATENLGVQVTALSNSIQLSVPDVAALDSASTALAEHGVGDVSVRFEVADGGPTAPELGVGTAPKQSLSPTNNPFPAVIERYRSIAATDRVQRVEFAPGGLKVWLREEFRGDTAATDAVGEVLIRIATEDKLRTVRLDNRPVGDFR
;
A
#
# COMPACT_ATOMS: atom_id res chain seq x y z
N MET A 1 -17.39 44.87 -26.30
CA MET A 1 -16.47 45.17 -25.17
C MET A 1 -16.89 44.26 -24.02
N LEU A 2 -15.95 43.46 -23.51
CA LEU A 2 -15.95 42.64 -22.27
C LEU A 2 -16.79 41.33 -22.17
N ILE A 3 -16.01 40.22 -22.14
CA ILE A 3 -15.99 39.00 -21.28
C ILE A 3 -17.23 38.07 -21.21
N SER A 4 -17.08 36.78 -21.60
CA SER A 4 -16.92 35.64 -20.65
C SER A 4 -17.48 34.27 -21.12
N SER A 5 -16.54 33.34 -21.30
CA SER A 5 -16.40 31.96 -20.78
C SER A 5 -17.56 30.95 -20.66
N ALA A 6 -17.17 29.70 -20.97
CA ALA A 6 -17.65 28.37 -20.53
C ALA A 6 -18.67 27.67 -21.45
N PRO A 7 -18.52 26.35 -21.73
CA PRO A 7 -18.52 25.32 -20.68
C PRO A 7 -17.56 24.11 -20.85
N ARG A 8 -17.26 23.45 -19.71
CA ARG A 8 -17.17 21.99 -19.45
C ARG A 8 -16.06 21.68 -18.43
N GLY A 9 -16.45 21.32 -17.20
CA GLY A 9 -15.65 20.42 -16.34
C GLY A 9 -15.98 18.95 -16.65
N PRO A 10 -15.66 17.99 -15.78
CA PRO A 10 -14.67 17.98 -14.69
C PRO A 10 -13.73 16.75 -14.82
N ARG A 11 -12.49 16.79 -14.30
CA ARG A 11 -11.82 15.57 -13.80
C ARG A 11 -10.91 15.89 -12.63
N THR A 12 -11.33 15.34 -11.50
CA THR A 12 -10.69 15.18 -10.21
C THR A 12 -9.34 14.48 -10.35
N LEU A 13 -8.27 15.07 -9.80
CA LEU A 13 -7.02 14.38 -9.49
C LEU A 13 -6.74 14.63 -8.00
N ALA A 14 -6.97 13.60 -7.19
CA ALA A 14 -6.71 13.62 -5.77
C ALA A 14 -5.34 12.96 -5.50
N SER A 15 -4.42 13.78 -4.98
CA SER A 15 -3.60 13.52 -3.80
C SER A 15 -2.67 12.29 -3.79
N ILE A 16 -1.42 12.48 -4.21
CA ILE A 16 -0.29 11.61 -3.83
C ILE A 16 0.18 12.01 -2.42
N ALA A 17 0.04 11.11 -1.46
CA ALA A 17 0.48 11.29 -0.08
C ALA A 17 1.99 11.04 0.07
N LEU A 18 2.67 12.04 0.64
CA LEU A 18 4.07 12.08 1.06
C LEU A 18 4.32 11.26 2.34
N VAL A 19 5.28 10.31 2.31
CA VAL A 19 6.11 9.85 3.45
C VAL A 19 7.37 9.24 2.81
N SER A 20 8.63 9.65 3.03
CA SER A 20 9.39 9.78 4.29
C SER A 20 10.67 10.61 4.09
N LEU A 21 11.01 11.41 5.11
CA LEU A 21 12.26 12.15 5.27
C LEU A 21 13.45 11.23 5.68
N GLY A 22 14.60 11.43 5.04
CA GLY A 22 15.92 11.07 5.54
C GLY A 22 16.83 12.31 5.48
N VAL A 23 17.29 12.78 6.64
CA VAL A 23 18.09 14.00 6.82
C VAL A 23 19.58 13.62 6.98
N VAL A 24 20.43 14.07 6.06
CA VAL A 24 21.86 14.36 6.23
C VAL A 24 22.21 15.39 5.14
N GLY A 25 22.84 16.55 5.32
CA GLY A 25 23.33 17.32 6.45
C GLY A 25 23.70 18.72 5.91
N LEU A 26 23.71 19.70 6.82
CA LEU A 26 23.99 21.15 6.69
C LEU A 26 25.22 21.46 5.78
N THR A 27 25.31 22.52 4.96
CA THR A 27 25.12 23.97 5.20
C THR A 27 25.08 24.72 3.86
N GLY A 28 24.19 25.71 3.72
CA GLY A 28 24.21 26.64 2.59
C GLY A 28 23.12 27.72 2.69
N CYS A 29 23.08 28.47 3.80
CA CYS A 29 22.20 29.63 3.93
C CYS A 29 22.58 30.69 2.88
N GLY A 30 21.74 30.87 1.87
CA GLY A 30 21.84 32.00 0.96
C GLY A 30 20.88 31.85 -0.22
N THR A 31 20.35 32.96 -0.69
CA THR A 31 19.50 33.10 -1.88
C THR A 31 20.06 32.47 -3.19
N SER A 32 21.27 31.86 -3.18
CA SER A 32 21.83 31.14 -4.34
C SER A 32 21.18 29.77 -4.53
N GLY A 33 20.86 29.01 -3.47
CA GLY A 33 20.26 27.68 -3.60
C GLY A 33 18.89 27.69 -4.31
N GLU A 34 18.09 28.74 -4.10
CA GLU A 34 16.82 28.92 -4.82
C GLU A 34 17.02 29.28 -6.29
N LYS A 35 18.05 30.08 -6.61
CA LYS A 35 18.40 30.43 -7.99
C LYS A 35 18.93 29.21 -8.75
N GLU A 36 19.75 28.40 -8.10
CA GLU A 36 20.27 27.13 -8.60
C GLU A 36 19.12 26.13 -8.82
N PHE A 37 18.19 25.99 -7.86
CA PHE A 37 16.99 25.16 -8.05
C PHE A 37 16.10 25.67 -9.19
N THR A 38 15.94 26.98 -9.34
CA THR A 38 15.19 27.59 -10.46
C THR A 38 15.87 27.36 -11.81
N ALA A 39 17.20 27.39 -11.84
CA ALA A 39 17.97 27.08 -13.05
C ALA A 39 17.86 25.59 -13.41
N PHE A 40 18.01 24.71 -12.41
CA PHE A 40 17.85 23.26 -12.54
C PHE A 40 16.46 22.89 -13.07
N THR A 41 15.39 23.37 -12.42
CA THR A 41 14.01 23.11 -12.84
C THR A 41 13.74 23.60 -14.26
N ARG A 42 14.25 24.78 -14.63
CA ARG A 42 14.13 25.31 -16.00
C ARG A 42 14.86 24.42 -17.02
N ALA A 43 16.05 23.93 -16.69
CA ALA A 43 16.78 23.05 -17.60
C ALA A 43 16.07 21.72 -17.81
N VAL A 44 15.55 21.12 -16.74
CA VAL A 44 14.74 19.89 -16.83
C VAL A 44 13.47 20.15 -17.67
N GLN A 45 12.78 21.26 -17.44
CA GLN A 45 11.59 21.63 -18.23
C GLN A 45 11.88 21.81 -19.73
N GLN A 46 13.13 22.11 -20.10
CA GLN A 46 13.55 22.32 -21.48
C GLN A 46 13.94 21.02 -22.20
N VAL A 47 13.91 19.86 -21.52
CA VAL A 47 14.16 18.57 -22.16
C VAL A 47 13.08 18.30 -23.22
N PRO A 48 13.45 18.11 -24.51
CA PRO A 48 12.50 17.78 -25.55
C PRO A 48 11.83 16.42 -25.27
N GLY A 49 10.53 16.30 -25.56
CA GLY A 49 9.81 15.02 -25.43
C GLY A 49 9.12 14.77 -24.09
N LEU A 50 9.28 15.66 -23.09
CA LEU A 50 8.51 15.56 -21.85
C LEU A 50 7.00 15.71 -22.12
N THR A 51 6.21 14.80 -21.56
CA THR A 51 4.74 14.83 -21.60
C THR A 51 4.15 15.56 -20.40
N SER A 52 4.87 15.56 -19.26
CA SER A 52 4.52 16.36 -18.09
C SER A 52 5.76 16.83 -17.33
N PHE A 53 5.62 17.96 -16.63
CA PHE A 53 6.64 18.52 -15.77
C PHE A 53 5.98 19.22 -14.59
N GLU A 54 6.36 18.85 -13.38
CA GLU A 54 5.95 19.48 -12.13
C GLU A 54 7.17 19.71 -11.25
N SER A 55 7.19 20.83 -10.54
CA SER A 55 8.23 21.10 -9.57
C SER A 55 7.74 21.99 -8.45
N GLY A 56 8.41 21.93 -7.31
CA GLY A 56 8.12 22.79 -6.19
C GLY A 56 9.18 22.73 -5.12
N THR A 57 8.97 23.53 -4.07
CA THR A 57 9.78 23.48 -2.86
C THR A 57 8.88 23.22 -1.67
N THR A 58 9.41 22.47 -0.70
CA THR A 58 8.81 22.25 0.60
C THR A 58 9.76 22.78 1.67
N SER A 59 9.20 23.28 2.76
CA SER A 59 9.98 23.77 3.90
C SER A 59 9.67 22.94 5.14
N PRO A 60 10.24 21.73 5.29
CA PRO A 60 9.97 20.87 6.45
C PRO A 60 10.42 21.52 7.77
N LEU A 61 11.39 22.44 7.71
CA LEU A 61 11.77 23.33 8.81
C LEU A 61 11.89 24.77 8.28
N PRO A 62 11.72 25.81 9.12
CA PRO A 62 11.73 27.21 8.66
C PRO A 62 13.00 27.66 7.92
N TRP A 63 14.12 27.00 8.16
CA TRP A 63 15.44 27.27 7.57
C TRP A 63 15.91 26.21 6.58
N GLN A 64 15.10 25.20 6.29
CA GLN A 64 15.46 24.10 5.39
C GLN A 64 14.45 24.04 4.24
N LYS A 65 14.94 24.22 3.00
CA LYS A 65 14.16 24.02 1.79
C LYS A 65 14.57 22.72 1.12
N ASN A 66 13.58 21.93 0.73
CA ASN A 66 13.76 20.75 -0.11
C ASN A 66 13.01 20.98 -1.42
N GLY A 67 13.69 20.80 -2.55
CA GLY A 67 13.09 20.78 -3.86
C GLY A 67 12.42 19.44 -4.14
N TRP A 68 11.44 19.45 -5.03
CA TRP A 68 10.96 18.26 -5.70
C TRP A 68 10.72 18.55 -7.18
N VAL A 69 11.01 17.58 -8.03
CA VAL A 69 10.72 17.61 -9.47
C VAL A 69 10.10 16.27 -9.86
N LYS A 70 9.04 16.31 -10.65
CA LYS A 70 8.40 15.14 -11.25
C LYS A 70 8.24 15.36 -12.74
N VAL A 71 8.62 14.38 -13.55
CA VAL A 71 8.48 14.44 -15.00
C VAL A 71 7.85 13.17 -15.55
N ALA A 72 7.12 13.29 -16.65
CA ALA A 72 6.70 12.14 -17.46
C ALA A 72 7.27 12.29 -18.86
N LEU A 73 7.66 11.16 -19.44
CA LEU A 73 8.29 11.08 -20.76
C LEU A 73 7.97 9.72 -21.40
N PRO A 74 7.92 9.64 -22.74
CA PRO A 74 7.83 8.36 -23.42
C PRO A 74 9.10 7.53 -23.13
N ALA A 75 8.99 6.21 -23.18
CA ALA A 75 10.11 5.29 -23.02
C ALA A 75 11.02 5.24 -24.26
N GLU A 76 11.53 6.40 -24.65
CA GLU A 76 12.41 6.59 -25.81
C GLU A 76 13.86 6.89 -25.35
N PRO A 77 14.88 6.23 -25.93
CA PRO A 77 16.27 6.42 -25.55
C PRO A 77 16.73 7.88 -25.57
N ASP A 78 16.50 8.59 -26.68
CA ASP A 78 16.97 9.96 -26.87
C ASP A 78 16.43 10.93 -25.80
N THR A 79 15.15 10.81 -25.47
CA THR A 79 14.47 11.64 -24.46
C THR A 79 14.99 11.32 -23.06
N PHE A 80 15.11 10.03 -22.72
CA PHE A 80 15.59 9.58 -21.40
C PHE A 80 17.07 9.90 -21.17
N GLU A 81 17.93 9.72 -22.18
CA GLU A 81 19.35 10.07 -22.11
C GLU A 81 19.55 11.59 -21.97
N THR A 82 18.75 12.39 -22.69
CA THR A 82 18.78 13.86 -22.56
C THR A 82 18.37 14.29 -21.15
N LEU A 83 17.30 13.71 -20.60
CA LEU A 83 16.87 13.97 -19.22
C LEU A 83 17.98 13.62 -18.22
N THR A 84 18.55 12.42 -18.35
CA THR A 84 19.64 11.93 -17.49
C THR A 84 20.85 12.86 -17.53
N SER A 85 21.26 13.28 -18.72
CA SER A 85 22.36 14.22 -18.91
C SER A 85 22.11 15.56 -18.21
N VAL A 86 20.92 16.14 -18.37
CA VAL A 86 20.56 17.42 -17.73
C VAL A 86 20.53 17.28 -16.20
N VAL A 87 19.88 16.24 -15.70
CA VAL A 87 19.64 16.05 -14.27
C VAL A 87 20.93 15.68 -13.52
N CYS A 88 21.83 14.93 -14.15
CA CYS A 88 23.10 14.51 -13.53
C CYS A 88 24.21 15.56 -13.60
N GLN A 89 24.16 16.49 -14.56
CA GLN A 89 25.21 17.51 -14.71
C GLN A 89 24.92 18.81 -13.96
N GLN A 90 23.66 19.08 -13.61
CA GLN A 90 23.28 20.36 -13.01
C GLN A 90 23.14 20.28 -11.48
N PRO A 91 23.82 21.16 -10.72
CA PRO A 91 23.63 21.24 -9.27
C PRO A 91 22.24 21.83 -8.96
N ALA A 92 21.45 21.11 -8.17
CA ALA A 92 20.12 21.56 -7.75
C ALA A 92 20.14 22.68 -6.69
N GLY A 93 21.30 22.91 -6.05
CA GLY A 93 21.51 23.96 -5.04
C GLY A 93 20.77 23.79 -3.70
N ILE A 94 19.81 22.86 -3.63
CA ILE A 94 19.10 22.42 -2.43
C ILE A 94 18.89 20.89 -2.47
N PRO A 95 18.66 20.23 -1.33
CA PRO A 95 18.23 18.82 -1.32
C PRO A 95 17.00 18.61 -2.20
N LEU A 96 17.02 17.60 -3.07
CA LEU A 96 16.01 17.38 -4.11
C LEU A 96 15.51 15.93 -4.10
N SER A 97 14.20 15.75 -4.16
CA SER A 97 13.57 14.50 -4.60
C SER A 97 13.23 14.61 -6.08
N PHE A 98 13.69 13.65 -6.89
CA PHE A 98 13.44 13.62 -8.32
C PHE A 98 12.63 12.37 -8.66
N GLY A 99 11.45 12.56 -9.25
CA GLY A 99 10.62 11.46 -9.74
C GLY A 99 10.52 11.52 -11.25
N TYR A 100 10.55 10.37 -11.91
CA TYR A 100 10.23 10.30 -13.34
C TYR A 100 9.32 9.11 -13.65
N THR A 101 8.43 9.32 -14.62
CA THR A 101 7.50 8.31 -15.13
C THR A 101 7.78 8.05 -16.61
N LEU A 102 8.29 6.86 -16.93
CA LEU A 102 8.45 6.39 -18.31
C LEU A 102 7.17 5.71 -18.77
N THR A 103 6.64 6.10 -19.93
CA THR A 103 5.42 5.52 -20.51
C THR A 103 5.76 4.73 -21.76
N GLY A 104 5.46 3.43 -21.73
CA GLY A 104 5.50 2.54 -22.88
C GLY A 104 4.13 2.44 -23.58
N ASP A 105 3.97 1.42 -24.43
CA ASP A 105 2.72 1.20 -25.17
C ASP A 105 1.61 0.66 -24.26
N HIS A 106 1.97 -0.18 -23.28
CA HIS A 106 1.04 -0.85 -22.38
C HIS A 106 1.36 -0.59 -20.90
N SER A 107 2.58 -0.15 -20.59
CA SER A 107 3.05 -0.04 -19.21
C SER A 107 3.55 1.36 -18.85
N THR A 108 3.52 1.64 -17.54
CA THR A 108 4.14 2.83 -16.96
C THR A 108 5.14 2.43 -15.88
N LEU A 109 6.32 3.05 -15.89
CA LEU A 109 7.33 2.87 -14.85
C LEU A 109 7.53 4.19 -14.11
N GLU A 110 7.21 4.22 -12.83
CA GLU A 110 7.49 5.32 -11.91
C GLU A 110 8.76 5.03 -11.11
N VAL A 111 9.69 5.97 -11.07
CA VAL A 111 10.93 5.86 -10.30
C VAL A 111 11.08 7.10 -9.42
N ASP A 112 11.19 6.89 -8.11
CA ASP A 112 11.59 7.91 -7.16
C ASP A 112 13.11 7.81 -6.93
N SER A 113 13.87 8.82 -7.35
CA SER A 113 15.34 8.87 -7.23
C SER A 113 15.86 10.17 -6.61
N THR A 114 17.18 10.21 -6.37
CA THR A 114 17.90 11.41 -5.95
C THR A 114 19.06 11.67 -6.91
N PRO A 115 19.15 12.90 -7.42
CA PRO A 115 18.52 13.33 -8.67
C PRO A 115 18.88 12.46 -9.89
N CYS A 116 20.01 11.76 -9.88
CA CYS A 116 20.38 10.89 -10.99
C CYS A 116 19.50 9.63 -11.04
N PRO A 117 19.24 9.10 -12.24
CA PRO A 117 18.74 7.74 -12.38
C PRO A 117 19.71 6.75 -11.71
N PRO A 118 19.16 5.66 -11.17
CA PRO A 118 19.95 4.69 -10.44
C PRO A 118 20.90 3.87 -11.34
N GLU A 119 22.09 3.56 -10.85
CA GLU A 119 23.07 2.70 -11.56
C GLU A 119 22.68 1.21 -11.57
N HIS A 120 21.76 0.81 -10.69
CA HIS A 120 21.47 -0.61 -10.39
C HIS A 120 20.45 -1.28 -11.30
N PHE A 121 19.72 -0.52 -12.13
CA PHE A 121 18.82 -1.10 -13.15
C PHE A 121 18.67 -0.15 -14.32
N ASP A 122 18.27 -0.69 -15.48
CA ASP A 122 18.03 0.08 -16.71
C ASP A 122 16.54 0.36 -16.87
N PRO A 123 16.08 1.62 -16.67
CA PRO A 123 14.65 1.95 -16.70
C PRO A 123 13.99 1.69 -18.06
N LEU A 124 14.72 1.86 -19.16
CA LEU A 124 14.19 1.60 -20.50
C LEU A 124 14.00 0.10 -20.73
N LYS A 125 14.94 -0.73 -20.28
CA LYS A 125 14.76 -2.20 -20.33
C LYS A 125 13.63 -2.67 -19.43
N THR A 126 13.44 -2.06 -18.26
CA THR A 126 12.35 -2.40 -17.34
C THR A 126 10.98 -2.09 -17.99
N VAL A 127 10.80 -0.94 -18.63
CA VAL A 127 9.56 -0.65 -19.38
C VAL A 127 9.38 -1.60 -20.56
N ALA A 128 10.43 -1.82 -21.36
CA ALA A 128 10.34 -2.73 -22.51
C ALA A 128 9.97 -4.16 -22.08
N ALA A 129 10.50 -4.63 -20.94
CA ALA A 129 10.16 -5.93 -20.37
C ALA A 129 8.69 -5.98 -19.93
N ALA A 130 8.19 -4.95 -19.25
CA ALA A 130 6.78 -4.87 -18.86
C ALA A 130 5.85 -4.81 -20.08
N ASP A 131 6.17 -3.98 -21.08
CA ASP A 131 5.42 -3.84 -22.33
C ASP A 131 5.35 -5.14 -23.14
N SER A 132 6.39 -5.99 -23.05
CA SER A 132 6.43 -7.26 -23.78
C SER A 132 5.30 -8.23 -23.41
N LEU A 133 4.68 -8.04 -22.24
CA LEU A 133 3.52 -8.81 -21.81
C LEU A 133 2.21 -8.37 -22.46
N GLY A 134 2.18 -7.23 -23.17
CA GLY A 134 0.99 -6.70 -23.84
C GLY A 134 -0.18 -6.40 -22.90
N THR A 135 0.08 -6.30 -21.60
CA THR A 135 -0.94 -6.12 -20.55
C THR A 135 -0.72 -4.79 -19.86
N ALA A 136 -1.81 -4.09 -19.58
CA ALA A 136 -1.78 -2.84 -18.83
C ALA A 136 -1.13 -3.05 -17.47
N SER A 137 -0.04 -2.34 -17.19
CA SER A 137 0.68 -2.49 -15.93
C SER A 137 1.34 -1.19 -15.49
N SER A 138 1.45 -1.01 -14.18
CA SER A 138 2.24 0.05 -13.57
C SER A 138 3.27 -0.55 -12.64
N VAL A 139 4.52 -0.12 -12.80
CA VAL A 139 5.66 -0.54 -11.99
C VAL A 139 6.17 0.68 -11.25
N GLN A 140 6.24 0.62 -9.94
CA GLN A 140 6.87 1.66 -9.13
C GLN A 140 8.15 1.11 -8.50
N VAL A 141 9.28 1.72 -8.82
CA VAL A 141 10.58 1.35 -8.27
C VAL A 141 11.03 2.39 -7.25
N ARG A 142 11.30 1.91 -6.03
CA ARG A 142 11.89 2.69 -4.96
C ARG A 142 13.21 2.07 -4.54
N GLN A 143 14.25 2.89 -4.47
CA GLN A 143 15.51 2.47 -3.91
C GLN A 143 15.51 2.70 -2.40
N SER A 144 15.86 1.67 -1.64
CA SER A 144 16.18 1.85 -0.25
C SER A 144 17.59 2.43 -0.19
N GLN A 145 17.75 3.69 0.22
CA GLN A 145 19.09 4.18 0.58
C GLN A 145 19.59 3.32 1.74
N ARG A 146 20.58 2.46 1.47
CA ARG A 146 21.35 1.80 2.51
C ARG A 146 22.01 2.93 3.29
N ALA A 147 21.47 3.27 4.46
CA ALA A 147 22.23 4.10 5.38
C ALA A 147 23.55 3.35 5.58
N GLU A 148 24.67 3.98 5.24
CA GLU A 148 26.03 3.48 5.47
C GLU A 148 26.31 3.39 6.99
N SER A 149 25.41 2.80 7.78
CA SER A 149 25.77 2.30 9.10
C SER A 149 26.62 1.07 8.85
N ALA A 150 27.88 1.15 9.27
CA ALA A 150 28.91 0.11 9.19
C ALA A 150 28.57 -1.17 9.99
N SER A 151 27.42 -1.77 9.73
CA SER A 151 27.06 -3.10 10.17
C SER A 151 27.46 -4.08 9.06
N ALA A 152 28.52 -4.85 9.31
CA ALA A 152 29.08 -5.84 8.38
C ALA A 152 28.20 -7.08 8.17
N THR A 153 26.95 -7.06 8.67
CA THR A 153 25.97 -8.12 8.48
C THR A 153 24.87 -7.58 7.58
N PRO A 154 24.74 -8.08 6.33
CA PRO A 154 23.55 -7.81 5.52
C PRO A 154 22.32 -8.15 6.36
N ASN A 155 21.46 -7.17 6.61
CA ASN A 155 20.17 -7.47 7.22
C ASN A 155 19.30 -8.04 6.09
N PRO A 156 18.92 -9.33 6.12
CA PRO A 156 18.08 -9.93 5.09
C PRO A 156 16.68 -9.29 5.02
N ALA A 157 16.33 -8.35 5.91
CA ALA A 157 15.09 -7.59 5.87
C ALA A 157 15.16 -6.26 5.08
N GLN A 158 16.30 -5.91 4.46
CA GLN A 158 16.44 -4.68 3.67
C GLN A 158 16.78 -4.99 2.22
N ALA A 159 15.77 -4.95 1.34
CA ALA A 159 15.98 -4.96 -0.11
C ALA A 159 16.50 -3.61 -0.61
N ASP A 160 17.50 -3.64 -1.49
CA ASP A 160 18.10 -2.48 -2.13
C ASP A 160 17.13 -1.86 -3.14
N LEU A 161 16.39 -2.70 -3.87
CA LEU A 161 15.29 -2.31 -4.75
C LEU A 161 13.96 -2.83 -4.20
N ARG A 162 12.98 -1.94 -4.06
CA ARG A 162 11.59 -2.29 -3.81
C ARG A 162 10.77 -1.95 -5.03
N ILE A 163 10.15 -2.96 -5.61
CA ILE A 163 9.38 -2.89 -6.83
C ILE A 163 7.95 -3.20 -6.49
N LYS A 164 7.09 -2.20 -6.60
CA LYS A 164 5.65 -2.36 -6.48
C LYS A 164 5.07 -2.57 -7.87
N LEU A 165 4.35 -3.68 -8.03
CA LEU A 165 3.65 -4.08 -9.23
C LEU A 165 2.18 -3.73 -9.07
N THR A 166 1.56 -3.24 -10.15
CA THR A 166 0.13 -2.99 -10.22
C THR A 166 -0.34 -3.46 -11.59
N THR A 167 -1.09 -4.56 -11.59
CA THR A 167 -1.70 -5.20 -12.76
C THR A 167 -3.23 -5.20 -12.63
N ASP A 168 -3.96 -5.98 -13.43
CA ASP A 168 -5.41 -6.20 -13.27
C ASP A 168 -5.77 -7.07 -12.04
N GLN A 169 -4.92 -7.03 -11.01
CA GLN A 169 -5.14 -7.63 -9.68
C GLN A 169 -5.13 -9.16 -9.66
N THR A 170 -4.33 -9.82 -10.50
CA THR A 170 -4.14 -11.27 -10.43
C THR A 170 -2.69 -11.63 -10.14
N ILE A 171 -2.47 -12.60 -9.24
CA ILE A 171 -1.13 -13.07 -8.91
C ILE A 171 -0.38 -13.64 -10.12
N VAL A 172 -1.11 -14.23 -11.08
CA VAL A 172 -0.51 -14.79 -12.30
C VAL A 172 0.12 -13.69 -13.16
N GLN A 173 -0.56 -12.54 -13.30
CA GLN A 173 -0.01 -11.39 -14.01
C GLN A 173 1.14 -10.75 -13.23
N ASP A 174 1.03 -10.64 -11.90
CA ASP A 174 2.10 -10.10 -11.06
C ASP A 174 3.37 -10.98 -11.12
N LEU A 175 3.22 -12.31 -11.12
CA LEU A 175 4.35 -13.26 -11.29
C LEU A 175 4.95 -13.17 -12.70
N ALA A 176 4.13 -13.10 -13.75
CA ALA A 176 4.60 -12.94 -15.11
C ALA A 176 5.37 -11.62 -15.29
N LEU A 177 4.88 -10.53 -14.68
CA LEU A 177 5.54 -9.24 -14.67
C LEU A 177 6.86 -9.29 -13.89
N ALA A 178 6.87 -9.85 -12.67
CA ALA A 178 8.09 -10.02 -11.90
C ALA A 178 9.16 -10.83 -12.67
N GLN A 179 8.73 -11.91 -13.35
CA GLN A 179 9.61 -12.73 -14.20
C GLN A 179 10.16 -11.95 -15.39
N ALA A 180 9.32 -11.16 -16.08
CA ALA A 180 9.76 -10.33 -17.20
C ALA A 180 10.78 -9.27 -16.74
N LEU A 181 10.57 -8.68 -15.56
CA LEU A 181 11.45 -7.66 -15.00
C LEU A 181 12.77 -8.23 -14.46
N SER A 182 12.82 -9.49 -14.02
CA SER A 182 14.00 -10.06 -13.33
C SER A 182 15.33 -9.80 -14.06
N ALA A 183 15.34 -9.93 -15.38
CA ALA A 183 16.55 -9.74 -16.18
C ALA A 183 17.05 -8.28 -16.23
N SER A 184 16.21 -7.27 -15.97
CA SER A 184 16.59 -5.86 -16.02
C SER A 184 17.17 -5.31 -14.71
N LEU A 185 17.14 -6.10 -13.62
CA LEU A 185 17.43 -5.65 -12.25
C LEU A 185 18.83 -5.97 -11.73
N GLY A 186 19.61 -6.77 -12.48
CA GLY A 186 20.97 -7.19 -12.08
C GLY A 186 21.03 -7.91 -10.72
N ASP A 187 22.26 -8.01 -10.18
CA ASP A 187 22.60 -8.70 -8.91
C ASP A 187 22.27 -7.87 -7.67
N THR A 188 21.04 -7.38 -7.59
CA THR A 188 20.57 -6.49 -6.52
C THR A 188 19.55 -7.19 -5.64
N THR A 189 19.65 -7.03 -4.31
CA THR A 189 18.63 -7.51 -3.37
C THR A 189 17.30 -6.86 -3.72
N THR A 190 16.30 -7.65 -4.12
CA THR A 190 15.05 -7.15 -4.71
C THR A 190 13.85 -7.59 -3.87
N GLU A 191 12.92 -6.70 -3.62
CA GLU A 191 11.58 -7.03 -3.13
C GLU A 191 10.54 -6.66 -4.20
N PHE A 192 9.89 -7.65 -4.80
CA PHE A 192 8.65 -7.43 -5.54
C PHE A 192 7.46 -7.44 -4.58
N SER A 193 6.52 -6.53 -4.77
CA SER A 193 5.27 -6.43 -4.01
C SER A 193 4.10 -6.17 -4.95
N GLY A 194 3.02 -6.93 -4.78
CA GLY A 194 1.74 -6.81 -5.49
C GLY A 194 0.58 -7.00 -4.51
N GLN A 195 -0.63 -7.22 -5.01
CA GLN A 195 -1.81 -7.37 -4.14
C GLN A 195 -1.77 -8.65 -3.29
N ASP A 196 -1.33 -9.75 -3.90
CA ASP A 196 -1.17 -11.06 -3.24
C ASP A 196 0.24 -11.64 -3.47
N LEU A 197 1.20 -10.78 -3.83
CA LEU A 197 2.58 -11.15 -4.12
C LEU A 197 3.55 -10.38 -3.22
N ARG A 198 4.46 -11.09 -2.57
CA ARG A 198 5.68 -10.53 -2.00
C ARG A 198 6.83 -11.50 -2.26
N LEU A 199 7.86 -11.03 -2.95
CA LEU A 199 9.06 -11.81 -3.23
C LEU A 199 10.29 -11.00 -2.88
N GLN A 200 10.91 -11.32 -1.76
CA GLN A 200 12.15 -10.74 -1.31
C GLN A 200 13.28 -11.75 -1.52
N THR A 201 14.22 -11.40 -2.42
CA THR A 201 15.33 -12.26 -2.84
C THR A 201 16.66 -11.52 -2.67
N LEU A 202 17.71 -12.27 -2.39
CA LEU A 202 19.05 -11.76 -2.08
C LEU A 202 19.88 -11.49 -3.32
N ASP A 203 19.69 -12.28 -4.39
CA ASP A 203 20.43 -12.16 -5.64
C ASP A 203 19.61 -12.60 -6.86
N THR A 204 20.22 -12.49 -8.05
CA THR A 204 19.59 -12.85 -9.33
C THR A 204 19.32 -14.34 -9.45
N GLU A 205 20.21 -15.21 -8.96
CA GLU A 205 20.06 -16.66 -9.08
C GLU A 205 18.89 -17.17 -8.24
N GLU A 206 18.78 -16.71 -6.99
CA GLU A 206 17.64 -16.97 -6.13
C GLU A 206 16.34 -16.43 -6.74
N ARG A 207 16.37 -15.18 -7.26
CA ARG A 207 15.22 -14.54 -7.90
C ARG A 207 14.70 -15.32 -9.09
N ASP A 208 15.57 -15.69 -10.01
CA ASP A 208 15.21 -16.43 -11.21
C ASP A 208 14.72 -17.85 -10.87
N THR A 209 15.35 -18.50 -9.88
CA THR A 209 14.93 -19.83 -9.42
C THR A 209 13.53 -19.78 -8.78
N VAL A 210 13.31 -18.85 -7.85
CA VAL A 210 12.01 -18.66 -7.18
C VAL A 210 10.91 -18.36 -8.20
N LEU A 211 11.13 -17.40 -9.10
CA LEU A 211 10.12 -17.03 -10.10
C LEU A 211 9.81 -18.17 -11.07
N SER A 212 10.84 -18.90 -11.53
CA SER A 212 10.69 -20.09 -12.39
C SER A 212 9.90 -21.21 -11.68
N ASP A 213 10.20 -21.46 -10.42
CA ASP A 213 9.52 -22.48 -9.63
C ASP A 213 8.07 -22.11 -9.30
N LEU A 214 7.79 -20.84 -8.99
CA LEU A 214 6.44 -20.35 -8.75
C LEU A 214 5.59 -20.40 -10.01
N ALA A 215 6.17 -20.07 -11.17
CA ALA A 215 5.49 -20.23 -12.46
C ALA A 215 5.13 -21.70 -12.73
N ALA A 216 6.10 -22.61 -12.58
CA ALA A 216 5.87 -24.04 -12.77
C ALA A 216 4.91 -24.63 -11.74
N LEU A 217 4.94 -24.13 -10.50
CA LEU A 217 4.01 -24.54 -9.44
C LEU A 217 2.59 -24.10 -9.79
N ASN A 218 2.41 -22.85 -10.24
CA ASN A 218 1.11 -22.29 -10.58
C ASN A 218 0.40 -23.04 -11.73
N GLU A 219 1.14 -23.65 -12.65
CA GLU A 219 0.57 -24.52 -13.69
C GLU A 219 -0.08 -25.79 -13.12
N ARG A 220 0.38 -26.27 -11.96
CA ARG A 220 -0.08 -27.53 -11.34
C ARG A 220 -0.97 -27.30 -10.13
N PHE A 221 -0.70 -26.25 -9.37
CA PHE A 221 -1.41 -25.81 -8.19
C PHE A 221 -1.67 -24.31 -8.34
N PRO A 222 -2.80 -23.90 -8.94
CA PRO A 222 -3.09 -22.49 -9.17
C PRO A 222 -2.97 -21.68 -7.88
N LEU A 223 -2.18 -20.61 -7.92
CA LEU A 223 -1.84 -19.80 -6.76
C LEU A 223 -2.85 -18.68 -6.57
N ALA A 224 -3.16 -18.39 -5.31
CA ALA A 224 -3.94 -17.25 -4.85
C ALA A 224 -3.04 -16.17 -4.23
N SER A 225 -1.98 -16.58 -3.52
CA SER A 225 -1.01 -15.66 -2.90
C SER A 225 0.38 -16.28 -2.80
N VAL A 226 1.42 -15.45 -2.80
CA VAL A 226 2.81 -15.85 -2.56
C VAL A 226 3.50 -14.84 -1.66
N ASP A 227 4.12 -15.30 -0.57
CA ASP A 227 5.07 -14.54 0.24
C ASP A 227 6.37 -15.35 0.37
N PHE A 228 7.45 -14.82 -0.21
CA PHE A 228 8.79 -15.38 -0.11
C PHE A 228 9.73 -14.33 0.51
N ALA A 229 10.32 -14.65 1.66
CA ALA A 229 11.38 -13.85 2.28
C ALA A 229 12.34 -14.75 3.09
N GLN A 230 11.90 -15.21 4.26
CA GLN A 230 12.63 -16.22 5.04
C GLN A 230 12.11 -17.65 4.84
N LYS A 231 10.84 -17.74 4.46
CA LYS A 231 10.10 -18.97 4.18
C LYS A 231 9.21 -18.69 2.98
N LEU A 232 8.83 -19.75 2.28
CA LEU A 232 7.84 -19.66 1.22
C LEU A 232 6.45 -19.95 1.80
N THR A 233 5.55 -18.96 1.73
CA THR A 233 4.14 -19.12 2.10
C THR A 233 3.27 -18.98 0.86
N LEU A 234 2.41 -19.97 0.63
CA LEU A 234 1.61 -20.11 -0.57
C LEU A 234 0.12 -20.19 -0.21
N GLY A 235 -0.68 -19.41 -0.94
CA GLY A 235 -2.13 -19.58 -1.03
C GLY A 235 -2.49 -20.27 -2.34
N THR A 236 -3.43 -21.23 -2.35
CA THR A 236 -3.90 -21.90 -3.59
C THR A 236 -5.36 -21.60 -3.91
N VAL A 237 -5.72 -21.56 -5.20
CA VAL A 237 -7.10 -21.49 -5.70
C VAL A 237 -7.70 -22.90 -5.64
N GLY A 238 -8.10 -23.34 -4.45
CA GLY A 238 -8.64 -24.68 -4.20
C GLY A 238 -7.92 -25.40 -3.06
N GLU A 239 -8.40 -26.60 -2.71
CA GLU A 239 -7.84 -27.40 -1.62
C GLU A 239 -6.34 -27.62 -1.82
N ALA A 240 -5.54 -27.09 -0.89
CA ALA A 240 -4.10 -27.26 -0.91
C ALA A 240 -3.73 -28.72 -0.59
N ASP A 241 -2.77 -29.27 -1.33
CA ASP A 241 -2.00 -30.46 -0.93
C ASP A 241 -0.58 -30.02 -0.54
N PRO A 242 -0.34 -29.67 0.73
CA PRO A 242 0.97 -29.16 1.17
C PRO A 242 2.09 -30.17 0.96
N ALA A 243 1.79 -31.48 1.00
CA ALA A 243 2.79 -32.52 0.79
C ALA A 243 3.22 -32.58 -0.68
N ALA A 244 2.27 -32.53 -1.61
CA ALA A 244 2.58 -32.50 -3.04
C ALA A 244 3.28 -31.20 -3.48
N ILE A 245 2.87 -30.05 -2.94
CA ILE A 245 3.53 -28.75 -3.19
C ILE A 245 4.98 -28.77 -2.68
N THR A 246 5.19 -29.24 -1.44
CA THR A 246 6.53 -29.34 -0.85
C THR A 246 7.41 -30.29 -1.65
N ALA A 247 6.89 -31.45 -2.05
CA ALA A 247 7.62 -32.43 -2.86
C ALA A 247 8.00 -31.84 -4.22
N PHE A 248 7.07 -31.16 -4.91
CA PHE A 248 7.31 -30.54 -6.21
C PHE A 248 8.43 -29.50 -6.16
N LEU A 249 8.36 -28.57 -5.19
CA LEU A 249 9.36 -27.51 -5.06
C LEU A 249 10.72 -28.06 -4.64
N THR A 250 10.74 -29.01 -3.70
CA THR A 250 12.00 -29.64 -3.24
C THR A 250 12.65 -30.49 -4.34
N GLU A 251 11.88 -31.11 -5.24
CA GLU A 251 12.40 -31.85 -6.39
C GLU A 251 13.07 -30.93 -7.41
N ARG A 252 12.48 -29.76 -7.66
CA ARG A 252 13.00 -28.78 -8.62
C ARG A 252 14.23 -28.03 -8.12
N SER A 253 14.14 -27.51 -6.89
CA SER A 253 15.18 -26.64 -6.30
C SER A 253 15.50 -27.07 -4.87
N PRO A 254 16.17 -28.23 -4.70
CA PRO A 254 16.38 -28.84 -3.39
C PRO A 254 17.23 -28.02 -2.44
N ASP A 255 18.17 -27.22 -2.93
CA ASP A 255 19.05 -26.40 -2.08
C ASP A 255 18.31 -25.18 -1.52
N LEU A 256 17.46 -24.55 -2.34
CA LEU A 256 16.66 -23.39 -1.95
C LEU A 256 15.63 -23.78 -0.87
N TYR A 257 14.74 -24.73 -1.16
CA TYR A 257 13.62 -25.04 -0.26
C TYR A 257 13.98 -25.90 0.96
N ARG A 258 15.20 -26.44 1.01
CA ARG A 258 15.76 -26.99 2.26
C ARG A 258 16.02 -25.87 3.28
N THR A 259 16.42 -24.70 2.80
CA THR A 259 16.78 -23.54 3.61
C THR A 259 15.54 -22.69 3.91
N HIS A 260 14.65 -22.55 2.92
CA HIS A 260 13.40 -21.80 3.03
C HIS A 260 12.25 -22.78 3.24
N GLY A 261 11.80 -22.95 4.49
CA GLY A 261 10.65 -23.81 4.79
C GLY A 261 9.40 -23.43 3.99
N ILE A 262 8.58 -24.40 3.61
CA ILE A 262 7.38 -24.21 2.79
C ILE A 262 6.12 -24.34 3.65
N VAL A 263 5.19 -23.39 3.49
CA VAL A 263 3.85 -23.43 4.07
C VAL A 263 2.85 -23.21 2.95
N ALA A 264 1.87 -24.10 2.79
CA ALA A 264 0.83 -23.97 1.78
C ALA A 264 -0.56 -24.10 2.42
N ALA A 265 -1.50 -23.27 2.00
CA ALA A 265 -2.88 -23.27 2.47
C ALA A 265 -3.85 -22.84 1.35
N THR A 266 -5.12 -23.21 1.47
CA THR A 266 -6.18 -22.80 0.54
C THR A 266 -6.52 -21.31 0.66
N GLY A 267 -6.64 -20.56 -0.44
CA GLY A 267 -6.98 -19.12 -0.44
C GLY A 267 -5.82 -18.19 -0.08
N SER A 268 -6.04 -16.87 -0.13
CA SER A 268 -4.98 -15.87 0.12
C SER A 268 -4.44 -15.95 1.55
N VAL A 269 -3.12 -15.88 1.64
CA VAL A 269 -2.33 -15.73 2.86
C VAL A 269 -1.69 -14.34 2.79
N GLY A 270 -1.93 -13.50 3.81
CA GLY A 270 -1.57 -12.08 3.73
C GLY A 270 -0.06 -11.87 3.57
N ALA A 271 0.31 -11.01 2.62
CA ALA A 271 1.70 -10.59 2.41
C ALA A 271 2.18 -9.68 3.55
N GLY A 272 3.37 -9.94 4.09
CA GLY A 272 4.06 -8.99 4.97
C GLY A 272 3.82 -9.12 6.48
N GLY A 273 3.19 -10.20 6.95
CA GLY A 273 3.04 -10.51 8.39
C GLY A 273 3.69 -11.82 8.78
N ALA A 274 3.84 -12.06 10.09
CA ALA A 274 4.30 -13.37 10.54
C ALA A 274 3.34 -14.46 10.05
N VAL A 275 3.87 -15.64 9.74
CA VAL A 275 3.13 -16.80 9.22
C VAL A 275 1.83 -16.99 10.00
N PRO A 276 0.68 -17.14 9.32
CA PRO A 276 -0.57 -17.42 10.00
C PRO A 276 -0.45 -18.64 10.91
N THR A 277 -1.02 -18.57 12.11
CA THR A 277 -1.13 -19.75 12.97
C THR A 277 -2.08 -20.76 12.34
N ALA A 278 -1.94 -22.04 12.71
CA ALA A 278 -2.89 -23.07 12.28
C ALA A 278 -4.34 -22.70 12.63
N ASP A 279 -4.55 -22.05 13.78
CA ASP A 279 -5.87 -21.58 14.23
C ASP A 279 -6.39 -20.43 13.35
N ALA A 280 -5.53 -19.47 12.96
CA ALA A 280 -5.93 -18.39 12.05
C ALA A 280 -6.27 -18.91 10.64
N ILE A 281 -5.55 -19.94 10.17
CA ILE A 281 -5.84 -20.63 8.90
C ILE A 281 -7.17 -21.38 8.98
N ALA A 282 -7.39 -22.13 10.05
CA ALA A 282 -8.64 -22.88 10.27
C ALA A 282 -9.84 -21.92 10.31
N LEU A 283 -9.72 -20.82 11.06
CA LEU A 283 -10.77 -19.81 11.16
C LEU A 283 -11.03 -19.10 9.83
N ARG A 284 -9.98 -18.76 9.07
CA ARG A 284 -10.11 -18.21 7.72
C ARG A 284 -10.88 -19.16 6.81
N ASN A 285 -10.49 -20.44 6.75
CA ASN A 285 -11.15 -21.42 5.89
C ASN A 285 -12.63 -21.56 6.23
N TRP A 286 -12.94 -21.69 7.52
CA TRP A 286 -14.31 -21.72 8.00
C TRP A 286 -15.09 -20.45 7.60
N ALA A 287 -14.51 -19.27 7.81
CA ALA A 287 -15.17 -18.00 7.50
C ALA A 287 -15.42 -17.83 6.00
N THR A 288 -14.46 -18.19 5.15
CA THR A 288 -14.64 -18.18 3.68
C THR A 288 -15.77 -19.11 3.24
N GLU A 289 -15.81 -20.33 3.77
CA GLU A 289 -16.81 -21.35 3.41
C GLU A 289 -18.23 -21.01 3.91
N ASN A 290 -18.34 -20.47 5.13
CA ASN A 290 -19.63 -20.31 5.81
C ASN A 290 -20.22 -18.91 5.70
N LEU A 291 -19.38 -17.88 5.51
CA LEU A 291 -19.83 -16.49 5.41
C LEU A 291 -19.80 -15.97 3.97
N GLY A 292 -19.16 -16.67 3.04
CA GLY A 292 -19.10 -16.28 1.62
C GLY A 292 -18.38 -14.96 1.38
N VAL A 293 -17.48 -14.57 2.29
CA VAL A 293 -16.68 -13.34 2.21
C VAL A 293 -15.21 -13.67 1.97
N GLN A 294 -14.48 -12.73 1.36
CA GLN A 294 -13.04 -12.86 1.24
C GLN A 294 -12.38 -12.62 2.61
N VAL A 295 -11.51 -13.54 3.01
CA VAL A 295 -10.81 -13.50 4.29
C VAL A 295 -9.31 -13.70 4.10
N THR A 296 -8.54 -12.77 4.64
CA THR A 296 -7.07 -12.81 4.65
C THR A 296 -6.59 -13.21 6.03
N ALA A 297 -5.71 -14.22 6.14
CA ALA A 297 -5.06 -14.59 7.41
C ALA A 297 -3.65 -14.00 7.51
N LEU A 298 -3.30 -13.51 8.71
CA LEU A 298 -2.00 -12.93 9.02
C LEU A 298 -1.64 -13.24 10.48
N SER A 299 -0.51 -13.91 10.74
CA SER A 299 -0.09 -14.25 12.12
C SER A 299 -1.23 -14.92 12.90
N ASN A 300 -1.54 -14.48 14.12
CA ASN A 300 -2.72 -14.96 14.85
C ASN A 300 -3.96 -14.08 14.60
N SER A 301 -4.22 -13.70 13.35
CA SER A 301 -5.34 -12.82 13.00
C SER A 301 -5.95 -13.10 11.63
N ILE A 302 -7.21 -12.72 11.45
CA ILE A 302 -7.89 -12.69 10.15
C ILE A 302 -8.49 -11.31 9.89
N GLN A 303 -8.52 -10.91 8.61
CA GLN A 303 -9.19 -9.72 8.12
C GLN A 303 -10.28 -10.13 7.14
N LEU A 304 -11.50 -9.67 7.36
CA LEU A 304 -12.67 -9.94 6.52
C LEU A 304 -13.14 -8.66 5.86
N SER A 305 -13.37 -8.70 4.56
CA SER A 305 -14.02 -7.60 3.84
C SER A 305 -15.51 -7.89 3.72
N VAL A 306 -16.36 -7.03 4.29
CA VAL A 306 -17.82 -7.16 4.28
C VAL A 306 -18.43 -6.02 3.45
N PRO A 307 -19.53 -6.26 2.72
CA PRO A 307 -20.11 -5.27 1.82
C PRO A 307 -20.74 -4.07 2.53
N ASP A 308 -21.34 -4.28 3.71
CA ASP A 308 -22.04 -3.24 4.47
C ASP A 308 -22.09 -3.53 5.98
N VAL A 309 -22.70 -2.62 6.74
CA VAL A 309 -22.84 -2.72 8.20
C VAL A 309 -23.79 -3.84 8.65
N ALA A 310 -24.74 -4.28 7.82
CA ALA A 310 -25.61 -5.41 8.14
C ALA A 310 -24.88 -6.76 7.98
N ALA A 311 -24.01 -6.87 6.98
CA ALA A 311 -23.10 -7.98 6.80
C ALA A 311 -22.04 -8.03 7.92
N LEU A 312 -21.59 -6.87 8.43
CA LEU A 312 -20.75 -6.81 9.62
C LEU A 312 -21.43 -7.43 10.85
N ASP A 313 -22.70 -7.12 11.11
CA ASP A 313 -23.47 -7.68 12.24
C ASP A 313 -23.52 -9.20 12.17
N SER A 314 -23.95 -9.70 11.00
CA SER A 314 -24.13 -11.12 10.73
C SER A 314 -22.79 -11.88 10.81
N ALA A 315 -21.74 -11.35 10.19
CA ALA A 315 -20.41 -11.98 10.20
C ALA A 315 -19.77 -11.96 11.59
N SER A 316 -19.90 -10.87 12.34
CA SER A 316 -19.35 -10.77 13.71
C SER A 316 -20.04 -11.73 14.68
N THR A 317 -21.37 -11.88 14.56
CA THR A 317 -22.15 -12.80 15.38
C THR A 317 -21.81 -14.24 15.05
N ALA A 318 -21.75 -14.60 13.77
CA ALA A 318 -21.38 -15.95 13.35
C ALA A 318 -19.96 -16.34 13.79
N LEU A 319 -18.98 -15.42 13.69
CA LEU A 319 -17.62 -15.64 14.19
C LEU A 319 -17.58 -15.79 15.71
N ALA A 320 -18.33 -14.96 16.44
CA ALA A 320 -18.43 -15.05 17.89
C ALA A 320 -19.06 -16.38 18.34
N GLU A 321 -20.12 -16.85 17.67
CA GLU A 321 -20.79 -18.12 17.96
C GLU A 321 -19.92 -19.34 17.62
N HIS A 322 -19.17 -19.29 16.52
CA HIS A 322 -18.21 -20.34 16.16
C HIS A 322 -17.10 -20.47 17.21
N GLY A 323 -16.65 -19.33 17.76
CA GLY A 323 -15.56 -19.24 18.72
C GLY A 323 -14.21 -19.13 18.01
N VAL A 324 -13.59 -17.95 18.12
CA VAL A 324 -12.36 -17.65 17.38
C VAL A 324 -11.07 -18.00 18.13
N GLY A 325 -11.19 -18.56 19.34
CA GLY A 325 -10.04 -18.84 20.20
C GLY A 325 -9.24 -17.56 20.49
N ASP A 326 -7.92 -17.62 20.40
CA ASP A 326 -7.03 -16.46 20.56
C ASP A 326 -6.83 -15.65 19.26
N VAL A 327 -7.45 -16.06 18.15
CA VAL A 327 -7.29 -15.41 16.84
C VAL A 327 -7.97 -14.05 16.85
N SER A 328 -7.23 -13.01 16.47
CA SER A 328 -7.76 -11.66 16.36
C SER A 328 -8.55 -11.48 15.07
N VAL A 329 -9.74 -10.90 15.15
CA VAL A 329 -10.59 -10.66 13.97
C VAL A 329 -10.64 -9.18 13.65
N ARG A 330 -10.46 -8.84 12.37
CA ARG A 330 -10.62 -7.49 11.85
C ARG A 330 -11.65 -7.48 10.73
N PHE A 331 -12.45 -6.43 10.67
CA PHE A 331 -13.37 -6.19 9.56
C PHE A 331 -12.99 -4.93 8.79
N GLU A 332 -13.19 -4.99 7.49
CA GLU A 332 -13.16 -3.88 6.56
C GLU A 332 -14.54 -3.81 5.89
N VAL A 333 -15.20 -2.65 5.95
CA VAL A 333 -16.52 -2.46 5.34
C VAL A 333 -16.34 -1.74 4.01
N ALA A 334 -16.63 -2.43 2.91
CA ALA A 334 -16.30 -1.99 1.54
C ALA A 334 -17.14 -0.80 1.07
N ASP A 335 -18.40 -0.69 1.50
CA ASP A 335 -19.29 0.37 1.05
C ASP A 335 -20.15 0.93 2.19
N GLY A 336 -20.08 2.26 2.39
CA GLY A 336 -21.07 2.99 3.18
C GLY A 336 -22.33 3.29 2.35
N GLY A 337 -22.31 3.04 1.03
CA GLY A 337 -23.29 3.58 0.11
C GLY A 337 -23.18 5.10 -0.03
N PRO A 338 -23.88 5.72 -0.99
CA PRO A 338 -23.76 7.15 -1.29
C PRO A 338 -24.24 8.07 -0.16
N THR A 339 -24.96 7.53 0.84
CA THR A 339 -25.56 8.29 1.92
C THR A 339 -25.21 7.81 3.32
N ALA A 340 -24.50 6.68 3.51
CA ALA A 340 -24.06 6.28 4.85
C ALA A 340 -22.57 6.63 5.06
N PRO A 341 -22.19 7.02 6.28
CA PRO A 341 -20.82 7.39 6.57
C PRO A 341 -19.89 6.18 6.49
N GLU A 342 -18.64 6.39 6.07
CA GLU A 342 -17.60 5.38 6.15
C GLU A 342 -17.44 4.88 7.60
N LEU A 343 -17.37 3.56 7.80
CA LEU A 343 -17.09 2.96 9.10
C LEU A 343 -15.62 2.54 9.18
N GLY A 344 -14.84 3.27 9.97
CA GLY A 344 -13.53 2.84 10.43
C GLY A 344 -13.64 2.14 11.78
N VAL A 345 -13.00 0.98 11.91
CA VAL A 345 -12.64 0.46 13.23
C VAL A 345 -11.13 0.66 13.34
N GLY A 346 -10.72 1.74 14.01
CA GLY A 346 -9.32 2.01 14.31
C GLY A 346 -8.71 0.79 14.98
N THR A 347 -7.40 0.54 14.79
CA THR A 347 -6.68 -0.67 15.23
C THR A 347 -7.35 -1.36 16.40
N ALA A 348 -8.22 -2.33 16.10
CA ALA A 348 -9.01 -2.99 17.11
C ALA A 348 -8.01 -3.63 18.08
N PRO A 349 -8.30 -3.63 19.40
CA PRO A 349 -7.48 -4.38 20.32
C PRO A 349 -7.51 -5.84 19.82
N LYS A 350 -6.35 -6.49 19.80
CA LYS A 350 -6.22 -7.92 19.46
C LYS A 350 -7.04 -8.73 20.47
N GLN A 351 -8.33 -8.90 20.21
CA GLN A 351 -9.28 -9.54 21.10
C GLN A 351 -9.96 -10.67 20.35
N SER A 352 -9.95 -11.83 21.00
CA SER A 352 -10.83 -12.95 20.72
C SER A 352 -12.29 -12.49 20.67
N LEU A 353 -13.03 -12.87 19.63
CA LEU A 353 -14.48 -12.75 19.54
C LEU A 353 -15.17 -13.99 20.12
N SER A 354 -16.10 -13.74 21.01
CA SER A 354 -17.00 -14.70 21.64
C SER A 354 -18.36 -14.02 21.88
N PRO A 355 -19.43 -14.79 22.16
CA PRO A 355 -20.76 -14.21 22.30
C PRO A 355 -20.84 -13.20 23.47
N THR A 356 -19.97 -13.32 24.47
CA THR A 356 -19.97 -12.47 25.65
C THR A 356 -19.07 -11.24 25.53
N ASN A 357 -18.16 -11.19 24.56
CA ASN A 357 -17.20 -10.10 24.39
C ASN A 357 -17.24 -9.44 23.00
N ASN A 358 -18.18 -9.84 22.13
CA ASN A 358 -18.35 -9.27 20.79
C ASN A 358 -18.74 -7.77 20.88
N PRO A 359 -17.86 -6.83 20.48
CA PRO A 359 -18.14 -5.40 20.59
C PRO A 359 -18.99 -4.88 19.42
N PHE A 360 -19.12 -5.64 18.33
CA PHE A 360 -19.67 -5.16 17.07
C PHE A 360 -21.17 -4.81 17.15
N PRO A 361 -22.05 -5.56 17.84
CA PRO A 361 -23.45 -5.17 17.97
C PRO A 361 -23.62 -3.76 18.56
N ALA A 362 -22.89 -3.45 19.64
CA ALA A 362 -22.93 -2.13 20.25
C ALA A 362 -22.30 -1.05 19.36
N VAL A 363 -21.20 -1.36 18.66
CA VAL A 363 -20.59 -0.46 17.67
C VAL A 363 -21.56 -0.14 16.54
N ILE A 364 -22.32 -1.12 16.05
CA ILE A 364 -23.29 -0.98 14.97
C ILE A 364 -24.47 -0.09 15.40
N GLU A 365 -25.00 -0.27 16.61
CA GLU A 365 -26.07 0.60 17.15
C GLU A 365 -25.62 2.06 17.26
N ARG A 366 -24.39 2.30 17.72
CA ARG A 366 -23.80 3.64 17.81
C ARG A 366 -23.58 4.25 16.45
N TYR A 367 -23.04 3.47 15.52
CA TYR A 367 -22.88 3.87 14.13
C TYR A 367 -24.22 4.30 13.53
N ARG A 368 -25.30 3.50 13.70
CA ARG A 368 -26.65 3.84 13.22
C ARG A 368 -27.16 5.14 13.82
N SER A 369 -26.92 5.37 15.12
CA SER A 369 -27.30 6.61 15.81
C SER A 369 -26.58 7.85 15.27
N ILE A 370 -25.30 7.71 14.90
CA ILE A 370 -24.51 8.80 14.31
C ILE A 370 -24.90 9.01 12.84
N ALA A 371 -25.08 7.93 12.08
CA ALA A 371 -25.49 7.98 10.68
C ALA A 371 -26.84 8.66 10.50
N ALA A 372 -27.80 8.44 11.41
CA ALA A 372 -29.12 9.07 11.39
C ALA A 372 -29.11 10.61 11.51
N THR A 373 -27.96 11.23 11.79
CA THR A 373 -27.82 12.69 11.75
C THR A 373 -27.75 13.25 10.33
N ASP A 374 -27.50 12.40 9.32
CA ASP A 374 -27.32 12.70 7.90
C ASP A 374 -26.21 13.74 7.58
N ARG A 375 -25.35 14.04 8.57
CA ARG A 375 -24.33 15.10 8.50
C ARG A 375 -22.90 14.57 8.53
N VAL A 376 -22.73 13.26 8.67
CA VAL A 376 -21.45 12.61 8.93
C VAL A 376 -20.93 11.95 7.66
N GLN A 377 -19.63 12.10 7.43
CA GLN A 377 -18.87 11.48 6.35
C GLN A 377 -18.22 10.18 6.80
N ARG A 378 -17.67 10.15 8.02
CA ARG A 378 -16.90 9.02 8.53
C ARG A 378 -17.03 8.91 10.04
N VAL A 379 -17.08 7.68 10.53
CA VAL A 379 -17.09 7.32 11.95
C VAL A 379 -15.94 6.34 12.20
N GLU A 380 -15.10 6.62 13.19
CA GLU A 380 -14.00 5.74 13.59
C GLU A 380 -14.10 5.39 15.08
N PHE A 381 -14.26 4.09 15.38
CA PHE A 381 -14.23 3.57 16.73
C PHE A 381 -12.84 3.08 17.11
N ALA A 382 -12.38 3.39 18.32
CA ALA A 382 -11.10 2.93 18.88
C ALA A 382 -11.29 2.52 20.36
N PRO A 383 -10.35 1.76 20.96
CA PRO A 383 -10.40 1.46 22.39
C PRO A 383 -10.58 2.72 23.25
N GLY A 384 -11.74 2.84 23.90
CA GLY A 384 -12.05 3.99 24.77
C GLY A 384 -12.23 5.32 24.04
N GLY A 385 -12.42 5.32 22.71
CA GLY A 385 -12.63 6.57 21.98
C GLY A 385 -13.41 6.46 20.66
N LEU A 386 -13.91 7.62 20.24
CA LEU A 386 -14.76 7.79 19.06
C LEU A 386 -14.31 9.04 18.29
N LYS A 387 -14.07 8.91 16.99
CA LYS A 387 -13.81 10.05 16.11
C LYS A 387 -14.85 10.10 15.01
N VAL A 388 -15.34 11.29 14.71
CA VAL A 388 -16.36 11.52 13.69
C VAL A 388 -15.94 12.71 12.83
N TRP A 389 -16.15 12.59 11.53
CA TRP A 389 -15.92 13.67 10.57
C TRP A 389 -17.23 14.06 9.91
N LEU A 390 -17.51 15.37 9.87
CA LEU A 390 -18.68 15.88 9.17
C LEU A 390 -18.45 15.82 7.65
N ARG A 391 -19.55 15.72 6.91
CA ARG A 391 -19.51 15.94 5.46
C ARG A 391 -19.07 17.37 5.16
N GLU A 392 -18.44 17.53 4.01
CA GLU A 392 -17.78 18.77 3.62
C GLU A 392 -18.74 19.97 3.67
N GLU A 393 -19.98 19.79 3.25
CA GLU A 393 -21.03 20.81 3.26
C GLU A 393 -21.47 21.28 4.65
N PHE A 394 -21.17 20.51 5.70
CA PHE A 394 -21.50 20.84 7.10
C PHE A 394 -20.28 21.29 7.92
N ARG A 395 -19.08 21.34 7.32
CA ARG A 395 -17.88 21.78 8.03
C ARG A 395 -17.98 23.26 8.37
N GLY A 396 -17.88 23.58 9.66
CA GLY A 396 -18.00 24.95 10.16
C GLY A 396 -19.44 25.41 10.37
N ASP A 397 -20.44 24.57 10.12
CA ASP A 397 -21.82 24.82 10.54
C ASP A 397 -21.97 24.47 12.03
N THR A 398 -22.22 25.49 12.85
CA THR A 398 -22.42 25.34 14.31
C THR A 398 -23.63 24.47 14.63
N ALA A 399 -24.74 24.58 13.88
CA ALA A 399 -25.95 23.79 14.13
C ALA A 399 -25.73 22.31 13.81
N ALA A 400 -24.98 22.01 12.74
CA ALA A 400 -24.57 20.65 12.42
C ALA A 400 -23.58 20.08 13.45
N THR A 401 -22.64 20.92 13.91
CA THR A 401 -21.66 20.57 14.94
C THR A 401 -22.33 20.24 16.27
N ASP A 402 -23.29 21.05 16.70
CA ASP A 402 -24.04 20.85 17.95
C ASP A 402 -24.91 19.58 17.88
N ALA A 403 -25.65 19.39 16.78
CA ALA A 403 -26.51 18.22 16.60
C ALA A 403 -25.73 16.89 16.60
N VAL A 404 -24.57 16.84 15.93
CA VAL A 404 -23.70 15.66 15.97
C VAL A 404 -23.02 15.57 17.36
N GLY A 405 -22.57 16.68 17.92
CA GLY A 405 -21.95 16.76 19.23
C GLY A 405 -22.81 16.20 20.37
N GLU A 406 -24.12 16.48 20.39
CA GLU A 406 -25.06 15.93 21.36
C GLU A 406 -25.12 14.39 21.30
N VAL A 407 -25.18 13.83 20.08
CA VAL A 407 -25.17 12.37 19.87
C VAL A 407 -23.85 11.76 20.38
N LEU A 408 -22.72 12.42 20.10
CA LEU A 408 -21.40 11.96 20.55
C LEU A 408 -21.23 12.03 22.06
N ILE A 409 -21.71 13.09 22.71
CA ILE A 409 -21.68 13.24 24.17
C ILE A 409 -22.52 12.14 24.82
N ARG A 410 -23.72 11.87 24.31
CA ARG A 410 -24.58 10.80 24.82
C ARG A 410 -23.87 9.45 24.76
N ILE A 411 -23.35 9.08 23.59
CA ILE A 411 -22.60 7.81 23.40
C ILE A 411 -21.41 7.76 24.37
N ALA A 412 -20.65 8.86 24.49
CA ALA A 412 -19.48 8.91 25.34
C ALA A 412 -19.80 8.76 26.84
N THR A 413 -20.91 9.32 27.30
CA THR A 413 -21.39 9.17 28.68
C THR A 413 -21.90 7.75 28.95
N GLU A 414 -22.72 7.20 28.05
CA GLU A 414 -23.27 5.84 28.18
C GLU A 414 -22.16 4.78 28.24
N ASP A 415 -21.14 4.95 27.39
CA ASP A 415 -20.05 3.98 27.23
C ASP A 415 -18.81 4.28 28.06
N LYS A 416 -18.82 5.39 28.81
CA LYS A 416 -17.66 5.87 29.58
C LYS A 416 -16.41 6.02 28.71
N LEU A 417 -16.58 6.56 27.50
CA LEU A 417 -15.45 6.86 26.60
C LEU A 417 -14.57 7.94 27.22
N ARG A 418 -13.27 7.87 26.92
CA ARG A 418 -12.28 8.84 27.41
C ARG A 418 -12.03 9.95 26.40
N THR A 419 -12.09 9.61 25.12
CA THR A 419 -11.73 10.50 24.02
C THR A 419 -12.84 10.53 22.98
N VAL A 420 -13.33 11.72 22.66
CA VAL A 420 -14.35 11.93 21.62
C VAL A 420 -13.91 13.09 20.75
N ARG A 421 -13.91 12.90 19.43
CA ARG A 421 -13.52 13.95 18.49
C ARG A 421 -14.53 14.14 17.38
N LEU A 422 -14.83 15.39 17.08
CA LEU A 422 -15.58 15.82 15.90
C LEU A 422 -14.66 16.72 15.06
N ASP A 423 -14.40 16.34 13.81
CA ASP A 423 -13.44 17.01 12.91
C ASP A 423 -12.08 17.28 13.60
N ASN A 424 -11.57 16.25 14.28
CA ASN A 424 -10.32 16.27 15.07
C ASN A 424 -10.31 17.23 16.27
N ARG A 425 -11.44 17.81 16.67
CA ARG A 425 -11.57 18.63 17.88
C ARG A 425 -12.23 17.84 19.00
N PRO A 426 -11.76 17.98 20.26
CA PRO A 426 -12.44 17.41 21.42
C PRO A 426 -13.90 17.85 21.50
N VAL A 427 -14.79 16.95 21.91
CA VAL A 427 -16.21 17.24 22.16
C VAL A 427 -16.44 17.27 23.66
N GLY A 428 -16.94 18.39 24.20
CA GLY A 428 -17.15 18.57 25.64
C GLY A 428 -15.86 18.38 26.44
N ASP A 429 -15.94 17.63 27.54
CA ASP A 429 -14.80 17.33 28.43
C ASP A 429 -13.99 16.08 28.01
N PHE A 430 -14.37 15.41 26.92
CA PHE A 430 -13.73 14.19 26.43
C PHE A 430 -12.52 14.54 25.55
N ARG A 431 -11.29 14.18 25.97
CA ARG A 431 -10.04 14.64 25.35
C ARG A 431 -9.15 13.54 24.79
#